data_AF-A0A8W8I2Y0-F1
#
_entry.id   AF-A0A8W8I2Y0-F1
#
_cell.length_a   1.000
_cell.length_b   1.000
_cell.length_c   1.000
_cell.angle_alpha   90.00
_cell.angle_beta   90.00
_cell.angle_gamma   90.00
#
_symmetry.space_group_name_H-M   'P 1'
#
loop_
_entity.id
_entity.type
_entity.pdbx_description
1 polymer ?
#
loop_
_entity_poly.entity_id
_entity_poly.type
_entity_poly.pdbx_seq_one_letter_code
_entity_poly.pdbx_strand_id
1 'polypeptide(L)'
;MGEDKQLIACAIEMNDLLIKHKKLEQQLSCIEAYMENLSARIFATHLQEQEALHMNYLHRKSAASSIRRVYQTLRDNTSRQIQTLSHRIMCILQPGIPTAVEDPIEVLTSLTDRDDLVQELTQTFCTLKRSS
;
A
#
# COMPACT_ATOMS: atom_id res chain seq x y z
N MET A 1 4.77 -35.83 5.68
CA MET A 1 5.14 -35.66 4.25
C MET A 1 4.23 -34.71 3.49
N GLY A 2 2.89 -34.81 3.56
CA GLY A 2 1.97 -33.86 2.92
C GLY A 2 1.84 -32.53 3.67
N GLU A 3 1.65 -32.59 4.99
CA GLU A 3 1.49 -31.43 5.87
C GLU A 3 2.76 -30.59 5.96
N ASP A 4 3.94 -31.21 6.01
CA ASP A 4 5.23 -30.50 6.02
C ASP A 4 5.43 -29.63 4.77
N LYS A 5 5.01 -30.13 3.58
CA LYS A 5 5.08 -29.37 2.33
C LYS A 5 4.10 -28.20 2.32
N GLN A 6 2.90 -28.38 2.87
CA GLN A 6 1.92 -27.31 3.00
C GLN A 6 2.39 -26.23 3.98
N LEU A 7 3.01 -26.63 5.10
CA LEU A 7 3.57 -25.72 6.08
C LEU A 7 4.72 -24.90 5.49
N ILE A 8 5.64 -25.53 4.75
CA ILE A 8 6.73 -24.84 4.06
C ILE A 8 6.18 -23.85 3.03
N ALA A 9 5.17 -24.23 2.23
CA ALA A 9 4.54 -23.33 1.27
C ALA A 9 3.90 -22.11 1.96
N CYS A 10 3.17 -22.32 3.05
CA CYS A 10 2.58 -21.22 3.82
C CYS A 10 3.66 -20.32 4.43
N ALA A 11 4.78 -20.87 4.91
CA ALA A 11 5.87 -20.08 5.47
C ALA A 11 6.56 -19.19 4.42
N ILE A 12 6.75 -19.71 3.19
CA ILE A 12 7.31 -18.94 2.06
C ILE A 12 6.37 -17.79 1.70
N GLU A 13 5.08 -18.08 1.50
CA GLU A 13 4.08 -17.06 1.17
C GLU A 13 3.96 -15.99 2.28
N MET A 14 4.02 -16.41 3.54
CA MET A 14 4.01 -15.50 4.70
C MET A 14 5.21 -14.55 4.69
N ASN A 15 6.40 -15.08 4.40
CA ASN A 15 7.60 -14.27 4.31
C ASN A 15 7.51 -13.24 3.17
N ASP A 16 6.99 -13.62 2.00
CA ASP A 16 6.78 -12.71 0.88
C ASP A 16 5.79 -11.59 1.21
N LEU A 17 4.68 -11.94 1.89
CA LEU A 17 3.69 -10.96 2.36
C LEU A 17 4.28 -10.01 3.40
N LEU A 18 5.11 -10.49 4.34
CA LEU A 18 5.78 -9.66 5.33
C LEU A 18 6.77 -8.68 4.67
N ILE A 19 7.56 -9.14 3.70
CA ILE A 19 8.46 -8.27 2.92
C ILE A 19 7.66 -7.21 2.18
N LYS A 20 6.55 -7.60 1.54
CA LYS A 20 5.66 -6.68 0.83
C LYS A 20 5.04 -5.65 1.79
N HIS A 21 4.55 -6.08 2.95
CA HIS A 21 3.99 -5.19 3.97
C HIS A 21 5.01 -4.14 4.41
N LYS A 22 6.24 -4.57 4.74
CA LYS A 22 7.33 -3.66 5.11
C LYS A 22 7.66 -2.65 4.02
N LYS A 23 7.67 -3.07 2.75
CA LYS A 23 7.86 -2.15 1.61
C LYS A 23 6.71 -1.13 1.52
N LEU A 24 5.46 -1.56 1.72
CA LEU A 24 4.31 -0.65 1.70
C LEU A 24 4.37 0.37 2.84
N GLU A 25 4.80 -0.02 4.04
CA GLU A 25 5.02 0.90 5.16
C GLU A 25 6.10 1.94 4.85
N GLN A 26 7.21 1.52 4.25
CA GLN A 26 8.28 2.45 3.82
C GLN A 26 7.76 3.45 2.78
N GLN A 27 6.99 2.99 1.79
CA GLN A 27 6.40 3.87 0.78
C GLN A 27 5.40 4.85 1.40
N LEU A 28 4.57 4.40 2.33
CA LEU A 28 3.64 5.27 3.06
C LEU A 28 4.37 6.34 3.86
N SER A 29 5.43 5.99 4.58
CA SER A 29 6.26 6.95 5.31
C SER A 29 6.88 8.00 4.39
N CYS A 30 7.39 7.59 3.22
CA CYS A 30 7.89 8.53 2.21
C CYS A 30 6.81 9.47 1.68
N ILE A 31 5.60 8.97 1.42
CA ILE A 31 4.47 9.77 0.96
C ILE A 31 4.06 10.79 2.05
N GLU A 32 4.02 10.36 3.32
CA GLU A 32 3.69 11.23 4.46
C GLU A 32 4.71 12.36 4.61
N ALA A 33 6.01 12.04 4.57
CA ALA A 33 7.06 13.06 4.60
C ALA A 33 6.98 14.03 3.41
N TYR A 34 6.63 13.54 2.22
CA TYR A 34 6.41 14.40 1.05
C TYR A 34 5.19 15.32 1.23
N MET A 35 4.09 14.82 1.79
CA MET A 35 2.89 15.61 2.09
C MET A 35 3.15 16.69 3.16
N GLU A 36 3.98 16.39 4.16
CA GLU A 36 4.44 17.39 5.15
C GLU A 36 5.26 18.49 4.47
N ASN A 37 6.22 18.11 3.61
CA ASN A 37 7.00 19.08 2.84
C ASN A 37 6.11 19.98 1.97
N LEU A 38 5.12 19.41 1.28
CA LEU A 38 4.14 20.18 0.50
C LEU A 38 3.33 21.12 1.38
N SER A 39 2.96 20.70 2.59
CA SER A 39 2.22 21.54 3.54
C SER A 39 3.02 22.78 3.93
N ALA A 40 4.32 22.61 4.21
CA ALA A 40 5.22 23.73 4.50
C ALA A 40 5.34 24.69 3.30
N ARG A 41 5.46 24.16 2.09
CA ARG A 41 5.53 24.97 0.86
C ARG A 41 4.23 25.74 0.58
N ILE A 42 3.08 25.10 0.75
CA ILE A 42 1.75 25.73 0.58
C ILE A 42 1.62 26.94 1.51
N PHE A 43 2.04 26.79 2.77
CA PHE A 43 2.04 27.87 3.75
C PHE A 43 2.99 29.01 3.35
N ALA A 44 4.23 28.67 2.98
CA ALA A 44 5.21 29.67 2.55
C ALA A 44 4.76 30.47 1.31
N THR A 45 4.23 29.80 0.29
CA THR A 45 3.76 30.48 -0.93
C THR A 45 2.49 31.28 -0.69
N HIS A 46 1.65 30.88 0.28
CA HIS A 46 0.49 31.68 0.68
C HIS A 46 0.92 33.01 1.33
N LEU A 47 1.89 32.97 2.26
CA LEU A 47 2.44 34.17 2.90
C LEU A 47 3.16 35.10 1.93
N GLN A 48 3.74 34.55 0.86
CA GLN A 48 4.42 35.31 -0.18
C GLN A 48 3.48 35.77 -1.31
N GLU A 49 2.17 35.53 -1.18
CA GLU A 49 1.15 35.87 -2.18
C GLU A 49 1.44 35.28 -3.58
N GLN A 50 2.14 34.15 -3.63
CA GLN A 50 2.50 33.45 -4.87
C GLN A 50 1.39 32.46 -5.29
N GLU A 51 0.27 33.00 -5.75
CA GLU A 51 -0.97 32.23 -6.00
C GLU A 51 -0.78 31.03 -6.95
N ALA A 52 -0.07 31.22 -8.07
CA ALA A 52 0.16 30.14 -9.04
C ALA A 52 0.95 28.96 -8.42
N LEU A 53 1.98 29.25 -7.62
CA LEU A 53 2.77 28.22 -6.93
C LEU A 53 1.98 27.58 -5.79
N HIS A 54 1.20 28.37 -5.05
CA HIS A 54 0.32 27.88 -4.00
C HIS A 54 -0.68 26.86 -4.55
N MET A 55 -1.38 27.19 -5.64
CA MET A 55 -2.31 26.27 -6.31
C MET A 55 -1.60 25.03 -6.84
N ASN A 56 -0.40 25.18 -7.41
CA ASN A 56 0.39 24.03 -7.86
C ASN A 56 0.70 23.06 -6.72
N TYR A 57 1.14 23.56 -5.56
CA TYR A 57 1.43 22.72 -4.40
C TYR A 57 0.17 22.08 -3.80
N LEU A 58 -0.97 22.77 -3.79
CA LEU A 58 -2.25 22.18 -3.40
C LEU A 58 -2.65 21.00 -4.30
N HIS A 59 -2.52 21.15 -5.62
CA HIS A 59 -2.78 20.05 -6.55
C HIS A 59 -1.84 18.86 -6.32
N ARG A 60 -0.54 19.11 -6.14
CA ARG A 60 0.43 18.06 -5.80
C ARG A 60 0.08 17.34 -4.48
N LYS A 61 -0.38 18.09 -3.47
CA LYS A 61 -0.79 17.51 -2.18
C LYS A 61 -2.07 16.68 -2.29
N SER A 62 -3.02 17.11 -3.11
CA SER A 62 -4.22 16.34 -3.44
C SER A 62 -3.87 15.01 -4.12
N ALA A 63 -3.00 15.04 -5.13
CA ALA A 63 -2.52 13.83 -5.80
C ALA A 63 -1.79 12.88 -4.83
N ALA A 64 -0.89 13.40 -3.99
CA ALA A 64 -0.19 12.61 -2.97
C ALA A 64 -1.16 11.97 -1.96
N SER A 65 -2.24 12.66 -1.58
CA SER A 65 -3.29 12.13 -0.71
C SER A 65 -4.01 10.92 -1.33
N SER A 66 -4.31 10.98 -2.63
CA SER A 66 -4.90 9.86 -3.38
C SER A 66 -3.96 8.66 -3.44
N ILE A 67 -2.67 8.90 -3.74
CA ILE A 67 -1.65 7.85 -3.73
C ILE A 67 -1.54 7.21 -2.34
N ARG A 68 -1.52 8.02 -1.27
CA ARG A 68 -1.50 7.53 0.11
C ARG A 68 -2.65 6.57 0.40
N ARG A 69 -3.87 6.91 -0.01
CA ARG A 69 -5.05 6.05 0.19
C ARG A 69 -4.89 4.69 -0.50
N VAL A 70 -4.38 4.67 -1.72
CA VAL A 70 -4.12 3.42 -2.45
C VAL A 70 -3.12 2.55 -1.68
N TYR A 71 -1.99 3.12 -1.27
CA TYR A 71 -0.97 2.40 -0.51
C TYR A 71 -1.48 1.93 0.86
N GLN A 72 -2.34 2.70 1.53
CA GLN A 72 -2.99 2.31 2.77
C GLN A 72 -3.88 1.08 2.56
N THR A 73 -4.76 1.11 1.55
CA THR A 73 -5.60 -0.05 1.21
C THR A 73 -4.76 -1.28 0.87
N LEU A 74 -3.67 -1.12 0.11
CA LEU A 74 -2.76 -2.23 -0.21
C LEU A 74 -2.08 -2.81 1.03
N ARG A 75 -1.64 -1.95 1.96
CA ARG A 75 -1.04 -2.38 3.23
C ARG A 75 -2.06 -3.14 4.06
N ASP A 76 -3.26 -2.61 4.21
CA ASP A 76 -4.32 -3.21 5.03
C ASP A 76 -4.77 -4.57 4.47
N ASN A 77 -4.87 -4.68 3.14
CA ASN A 77 -5.12 -5.96 2.48
C ASN A 77 -3.99 -6.96 2.73
N THR A 78 -2.74 -6.52 2.63
CA THR A 78 -1.57 -7.38 2.89
C THR A 78 -1.53 -7.84 4.35
N SER A 79 -1.86 -6.95 5.29
CA SER A 79 -1.96 -7.28 6.73
C SER A 79 -3.06 -8.32 6.99
N ARG A 80 -4.21 -8.20 6.33
CA ARG A 80 -5.29 -9.21 6.44
C ARG A 80 -4.84 -10.57 5.88
N GLN A 81 -4.16 -10.60 4.74
CA GLN A 81 -3.62 -11.84 4.17
C GLN A 81 -2.60 -12.51 5.12
N ILE A 82 -1.72 -11.72 5.75
CA ILE A 82 -0.79 -12.20 6.78
C ILE A 82 -1.55 -12.85 7.95
N GLN A 83 -2.61 -12.20 8.44
CA GLN A 83 -3.42 -12.74 9.54
C GLN A 83 -4.11 -14.05 9.17
N THR A 84 -4.73 -14.12 7.98
CA THR A 84 -5.37 -15.34 7.48
C THR A 84 -4.36 -16.48 7.34
N LEU A 85 -3.18 -16.20 6.79
CA LEU A 85 -2.15 -17.22 6.59
C LEU A 85 -1.52 -17.66 7.91
N SER A 86 -1.31 -16.74 8.85
CA SER A 86 -0.90 -17.05 10.23
C SER A 86 -1.89 -18.00 10.91
N HIS A 87 -3.18 -17.70 10.82
CA HIS A 87 -4.22 -18.55 11.37
C HIS A 87 -4.22 -19.94 10.72
N ARG A 88 -4.07 -20.02 9.39
CA ARG A 88 -3.97 -21.30 8.67
C ARG A 88 -2.78 -22.13 9.14
N ILE A 89 -1.61 -21.51 9.31
CA ILE A 89 -0.41 -22.17 9.86
C ILE A 89 -0.70 -22.71 11.27
N MET A 90 -1.33 -21.91 12.13
CA MET A 90 -1.71 -22.34 13.49
C MET A 90 -2.65 -23.55 13.47
N CYS A 91 -3.65 -23.58 12.58
CA CYS A 91 -4.57 -24.71 12.46
C CYS A 91 -3.89 -25.99 11.93
N ILE A 92 -2.87 -25.87 11.05
CA ILE A 92 -2.06 -27.01 10.61
C ILE A 92 -1.23 -27.55 11.79
N LEU A 93 -0.61 -26.66 12.57
CA LEU A 93 0.27 -27.03 13.68
C LEU A 93 -0.49 -27.56 14.91
N GLN A 94 -1.74 -27.12 15.11
CA GLN A 94 -2.60 -27.52 16.23
C GLN A 94 -4.02 -27.87 15.74
N PRO A 95 -4.25 -29.13 15.33
CA PRO A 95 -5.57 -29.60 14.95
C PRO A 95 -6.51 -29.56 16.16
N GLY A 96 -7.53 -28.69 16.14
CA GLY A 96 -8.50 -28.53 17.23
C GLY A 96 -8.74 -27.09 17.70
N ILE A 97 -8.00 -26.11 17.17
CA ILE A 97 -8.33 -24.69 17.34
C ILE A 97 -9.60 -24.38 16.54
N PRO A 98 -10.63 -23.72 17.11
CA PRO A 98 -11.83 -23.35 16.36
C PRO A 98 -11.49 -22.44 15.17
N THR A 99 -11.89 -22.85 13.97
CA THR A 99 -11.91 -22.05 12.74
C THR A 99 -13.05 -21.04 12.80
N ALA A 100 -12.95 -20.04 13.67
CA ALA A 100 -13.82 -18.88 13.65
C ALA A 100 -13.01 -17.69 13.12
N VAL A 101 -12.69 -17.72 11.84
CA VAL A 101 -12.22 -16.54 11.12
C VAL A 101 -13.19 -16.36 9.97
N GLU A 102 -13.93 -15.26 10.01
CA GLU A 102 -14.86 -14.86 8.96
C GLU A 102 -14.18 -15.01 7.59
N ASP A 103 -14.89 -15.64 6.65
CA ASP A 103 -14.38 -15.95 5.32
C ASP A 103 -13.66 -14.74 4.71
N PRO A 104 -12.48 -14.95 4.09
CA PRO A 104 -11.84 -13.87 3.35
C PRO A 104 -12.77 -13.50 2.21
N ILE A 105 -13.28 -12.26 2.22
CA ILE A 105 -13.94 -11.66 1.06
C ILE A 105 -12.95 -11.80 -0.10
N GLU A 106 -13.25 -12.69 -1.05
CA GLU A 106 -12.58 -12.77 -2.35
C GLU A 106 -12.86 -11.45 -3.09
N VAL A 107 -12.08 -10.42 -2.78
CA VAL A 107 -11.95 -9.29 -3.68
C VAL A 107 -11.03 -9.76 -4.79
N LEU A 108 -11.65 -10.31 -5.83
CA LEU A 108 -11.06 -10.63 -7.12
C LEU A 108 -10.59 -9.32 -7.76
N THR A 109 -9.50 -8.73 -7.27
CA THR A 109 -8.80 -7.68 -8.02
C THR A 109 -8.08 -8.39 -9.15
N SER A 110 -8.61 -8.25 -10.36
CA SER A 110 -7.97 -8.71 -11.58
C SER A 110 -6.51 -8.23 -11.57
N LEU A 111 -5.56 -9.14 -11.79
CA LEU A 111 -4.13 -8.84 -11.84
C LEU A 111 -3.80 -7.85 -12.98
N THR A 112 -4.68 -7.76 -13.98
CA THR A 112 -4.61 -6.84 -15.12
C THR A 112 -4.86 -5.38 -14.73
N ASP A 113 -5.76 -5.08 -13.80
CA ASP A 113 -6.07 -3.68 -13.42
C ASP A 113 -4.94 -3.01 -12.61
N ARG A 114 -4.03 -3.79 -12.01
CA ARG A 114 -2.93 -3.26 -11.16
C ARG A 114 -1.76 -2.72 -11.98
N ASP A 115 -1.40 -3.38 -13.05
CA ASP A 115 -0.25 -2.96 -13.87
C ASP A 115 -0.61 -1.70 -14.69
N ASP A 116 -1.85 -1.61 -15.16
CA ASP A 116 -2.35 -0.42 -15.85
C ASP A 116 -2.38 0.80 -14.91
N LEU A 117 -2.86 0.63 -13.68
CA LEU A 117 -2.90 1.73 -12.70
C LEU A 117 -1.49 2.20 -12.30
N VAL A 118 -0.54 1.27 -12.15
CA VAL A 118 0.86 1.59 -11.83
C VAL A 118 1.53 2.29 -13.00
N GLN A 119 1.26 1.87 -14.23
CA GLN A 119 1.79 2.50 -15.44
C GLN A 119 1.23 3.91 -15.65
N GLU A 120 -0.06 4.11 -15.42
CA GLU A 120 -0.74 5.40 -15.54
C GLU A 120 -0.30 6.39 -14.45
N LEU A 121 -0.12 5.91 -13.21
CA LEU A 121 0.45 6.69 -12.11
C LEU A 121 1.92 7.06 -12.37
N THR A 122 2.71 6.14 -12.92
CA THR A 122 4.11 6.38 -13.28
C THR A 122 4.22 7.41 -14.41
N GLN A 123 3.36 7.33 -15.42
CA GLN A 123 3.27 8.34 -16.49
C GLN A 123 2.85 9.70 -15.95
N THR A 124 1.86 9.76 -15.06
CA THR A 124 1.39 11.01 -14.45
C THR A 124 2.51 11.66 -13.63
N PHE A 125 3.24 10.87 -12.84
CA PHE A 125 4.39 11.34 -12.08
C PHE A 125 5.53 11.84 -12.99
N CYS A 126 5.84 11.12 -14.07
CA CYS A 126 6.88 11.53 -15.02
C CYS A 126 6.52 12.83 -15.76
N THR A 127 5.25 13.00 -16.13
CA THR A 127 4.76 14.21 -16.82
C THR A 127 4.81 15.44 -15.91
N LEU A 128 4.47 15.27 -14.63
CA LEU A 128 4.59 16.32 -13.61
C LEU A 128 6.05 16.69 -13.29
N LYS A 129 6.99 15.75 -13.43
CA LYS A 129 8.42 16.00 -13.22
C LYS A 129 9.07 16.73 -14.40
N ARG A 130 8.62 16.47 -15.64
CA ARG A 130 9.16 17.09 -16.87
C ARG A 130 8.63 18.50 -17.16
N SER A 131 7.59 18.92 -16.44
CA SER A 131 6.99 20.26 -16.53
C SER A 131 7.48 21.24 -15.45
N SER A 132 8.48 20.82 -14.65
CA SER A 132 9.33 21.68 -13.83
C SER A 132 10.61 22.02 -14.58
#